data_AF-A0A819EV39-F1
#
_entry.id   AF-A0A819EV39-F1
#
_cell.length_a   1.000
_cell.length_b   1.000
_cell.length_c   1.000
_cell.angle_alpha   90.00
_cell.angle_beta   90.00
_cell.angle_gamma   90.00
#
_symmetry.space_group_name_H-M   'P 1'
#
loop_
_entity.id
_entity.type
_entity.pdbx_description
1 polymer ?
#
loop_
_entity_poly.entity_id
_entity_poly.type
_entity_poly.pdbx_seq_one_letter_code
_entity_poly.pdbx_strand_id
1 'polypeptide(L)'
;MDKTNSKKLRARDLGIPFGGTPGKYNAITDVDGIQVGFSTIIKGDSIRTGVTAILPRRATASVNDQHCFANWFTLNGNGEMTGIHFLTEFGFLATPILITTTNSVGICYDSVSKWMLQQYEVSVAKIGDLGLPIVAETWDGYLNDYREFHIKEEHVFEALNNAKESSPFVEEGNVGGGTGMISFGYKAG
;
A
#
# COMPACT_ATOMS: atom_id res chain seq x y z
N MET A 1 5.46 29.35 12.27
CA MET A 1 5.80 29.83 10.91
C MET A 1 4.83 29.19 9.94
N ASP A 2 4.30 29.99 9.02
CA ASP A 2 3.07 29.79 8.26
C ASP A 2 2.72 28.37 7.81
N LYS A 3 1.60 27.84 8.33
CA LYS A 3 0.81 26.82 7.64
C LYS A 3 -0.11 27.54 6.66
N THR A 4 0.45 28.12 5.61
CA THR A 4 -0.38 28.47 4.45
C THR A 4 -0.95 27.16 3.92
N ASN A 5 -2.27 27.05 3.95
CA ASN A 5 -3.05 25.92 3.45
C ASN A 5 -2.99 25.90 1.92
N SER A 6 -1.77 25.86 1.35
CA SER A 6 -1.58 25.81 -0.09
C SER A 6 -1.84 24.38 -0.54
N LYS A 7 -2.78 24.25 -1.49
CA LYS A 7 -3.05 22.99 -2.18
C LYS A 7 -1.72 22.46 -2.73
N LYS A 8 -1.28 21.27 -2.33
CA LYS A 8 -0.15 20.59 -2.99
C LYS A 8 -0.49 20.42 -4.47
N LEU A 9 0.35 20.99 -5.34
CA LEU A 9 0.13 20.96 -6.78
C LEU A 9 0.48 19.58 -7.34
N ARG A 10 -0.35 19.07 -8.25
CA ARG A 10 -0.07 17.88 -9.06
C ARG A 10 0.40 18.30 -10.44
N ALA A 11 0.94 17.36 -11.21
CA ALA A 11 1.53 17.64 -12.51
C ALA A 11 0.59 18.39 -13.49
N ARG A 12 -0.71 18.06 -13.49
CA ARG A 12 -1.72 18.77 -14.31
C ARG A 12 -1.98 20.21 -13.83
N ASP A 13 -1.89 20.50 -12.52
CA ASP A 13 -2.00 21.88 -12.01
C ASP A 13 -0.82 22.76 -12.49
N LEU A 14 0.32 22.14 -12.84
CA LEU A 14 1.51 22.80 -13.39
C LEU A 14 1.48 22.90 -14.93
N GLY A 15 0.40 22.48 -15.59
CA GLY A 15 0.29 22.52 -17.06
C GLY A 15 1.06 21.43 -17.80
N ILE A 16 1.54 20.40 -17.11
CA ILE A 16 2.22 19.27 -17.76
C ILE A 16 1.19 18.47 -18.59
N PRO A 17 1.42 18.24 -19.90
CA PRO A 17 0.46 17.57 -20.76
C PRO A 17 0.45 16.05 -20.52
N PHE A 18 -0.75 15.49 -20.37
CA PHE A 18 -0.99 14.05 -20.31
C PHE A 18 -2.19 13.69 -21.18
N GLY A 19 -2.17 12.50 -21.79
CA GLY A 19 -3.33 11.95 -22.51
C GLY A 19 -4.50 11.60 -21.58
N GLY A 20 -5.68 11.38 -22.17
CA GLY A 20 -6.88 10.91 -21.48
C GLY A 20 -7.56 11.93 -20.57
N THR A 21 -8.74 11.54 -20.06
CA THR A 21 -9.51 12.31 -19.08
C THR A 21 -9.44 11.58 -17.73
N PRO A 22 -8.92 12.20 -16.67
CA PRO A 22 -8.86 11.55 -15.37
C PRO A 22 -10.25 11.43 -14.73
N GLY A 23 -10.36 10.55 -13.73
CA GLY A 23 -11.51 10.54 -12.82
C GLY A 23 -11.59 11.81 -11.98
N LYS A 24 -12.61 11.89 -11.12
CA LYS A 24 -12.93 13.10 -10.33
C LYS A 24 -11.76 13.55 -9.46
N TYR A 25 -11.06 12.61 -8.85
CA TYR A 25 -9.93 12.86 -7.95
C TYR A 25 -8.58 12.62 -8.63
N ASN A 26 -8.58 12.10 -9.85
CA ASN A 26 -7.39 11.66 -10.58
C ASN A 26 -6.53 10.73 -9.70
N ALA A 27 -7.16 9.76 -9.05
CA ALA A 27 -6.53 8.86 -8.09
C ALA A 27 -7.08 7.43 -8.24
N ILE A 28 -6.37 6.43 -7.70
CA ILE A 28 -6.82 5.02 -7.75
C ILE A 28 -8.19 4.81 -7.08
N THR A 29 -8.52 5.64 -6.09
CA THR A 29 -9.81 5.63 -5.38
C THR A 29 -10.97 6.22 -6.19
N ASP A 30 -10.74 6.71 -7.42
CA ASP A 30 -11.84 6.96 -8.36
C ASP A 30 -12.54 5.65 -8.80
N VAL A 31 -11.88 4.50 -8.61
CA VAL A 31 -12.52 3.18 -8.77
C VAL A 31 -13.33 2.87 -7.51
N ASP A 32 -14.63 2.65 -7.69
CA ASP A 32 -15.58 2.44 -6.60
C ASP A 32 -15.15 1.28 -5.67
N GLY A 33 -15.13 1.56 -4.36
CA GLY A 33 -14.78 0.60 -3.33
C GLY A 33 -13.30 0.39 -3.05
N ILE A 34 -12.38 0.96 -3.84
CA ILE A 34 -10.95 0.96 -3.49
C ILE A 34 -10.69 1.92 -2.33
N GLN A 35 -9.94 1.46 -1.34
CA GLN A 35 -9.47 2.26 -0.20
C GLN A 35 -7.95 2.28 -0.15
N VAL A 36 -7.38 3.41 0.25
CA VAL A 36 -5.92 3.56 0.44
C VAL A 36 -5.65 4.10 1.83
N GLY A 37 -4.69 3.51 2.52
CA GLY A 37 -4.25 3.92 3.85
C GLY A 37 -2.73 3.92 3.97
N PHE A 38 -2.23 4.67 4.95
CA PHE A 38 -0.81 4.90 5.13
C PHE A 38 -0.43 4.83 6.61
N SER A 39 0.77 4.34 6.86
CA SER A 39 1.54 4.59 8.08
C SER A 39 2.89 5.17 7.67
N THR A 40 3.16 6.39 8.09
CA THR A 40 4.35 7.16 7.69
C THR A 40 5.28 7.34 8.90
N ILE A 41 6.50 6.80 8.81
CA ILE A 41 7.47 6.81 9.90
C ILE A 41 8.62 7.76 9.55
N ILE A 42 8.63 8.92 10.21
CA ILE A 42 9.69 9.92 10.11
C ILE A 42 10.20 10.19 11.53
N LYS A 43 11.41 9.71 11.84
CA LYS A 43 12.02 9.86 13.18
C LYS A 43 13.50 10.16 13.10
N GLY A 44 13.96 11.10 13.93
CA GLY A 44 15.35 11.56 13.93
C GLY A 44 15.85 11.95 12.54
N ASP A 45 17.13 11.73 12.29
CA ASP A 45 17.76 12.14 11.03
C ASP A 45 17.78 11.04 9.96
N SER A 46 17.54 9.78 10.34
CA SER A 46 17.78 8.63 9.46
C SER A 46 16.60 7.67 9.29
N ILE A 47 15.45 7.86 9.95
CA ILE A 47 14.30 6.94 9.81
C ILE A 47 13.26 7.56 8.89
N ARG A 48 13.10 7.00 7.70
CA ARG A 48 12.20 7.50 6.64
C ARG A 48 11.56 6.33 5.91
N THR A 49 10.55 5.71 6.50
CA THR A 49 9.93 4.50 5.94
C THR A 49 8.44 4.44 6.26
N GLY A 50 7.77 3.38 5.86
CA GLY A 50 6.36 3.20 6.17
C GLY A 50 5.69 2.06 5.42
N VAL A 51 4.37 2.05 5.52
CA VAL A 51 3.51 1.05 4.87
C VAL A 51 2.39 1.79 4.15
N THR A 52 2.16 1.44 2.89
CA THR A 52 0.95 1.79 2.15
C THR A 52 0.07 0.56 2.07
N ALA A 53 -1.21 0.69 2.41
CA ALA A 53 -2.21 -0.35 2.25
C ALA A 53 -3.21 0.05 1.17
N ILE A 54 -3.52 -0.88 0.25
CA ILE A 54 -4.55 -0.73 -0.76
C ILE A 54 -5.55 -1.87 -0.58
N LEU A 55 -6.79 -1.53 -0.23
CA LEU A 55 -7.88 -2.49 -0.09
C LEU A 55 -8.68 -2.47 -1.39
N PRO A 56 -8.71 -3.57 -2.17
CA PRO A 56 -9.35 -3.58 -3.49
C PRO A 56 -10.87 -3.49 -3.46
N ARG A 57 -11.48 -3.79 -2.31
CA ARG A 57 -12.93 -3.78 -2.09
C ARG A 57 -13.28 -3.16 -0.75
N ARG A 58 -14.52 -2.71 -0.64
CA ARG A 58 -15.11 -2.27 0.63
C ARG A 58 -15.13 -3.45 1.60
N ALA A 59 -14.73 -3.18 2.84
CA ALA A 59 -14.85 -4.16 3.91
C ALA A 59 -16.31 -4.63 4.05
N THR A 60 -16.51 -5.94 4.03
CA THR A 60 -17.78 -6.60 4.38
C THR A 60 -17.54 -7.57 5.54
N ALA A 61 -18.57 -8.28 6.00
CA ALA A 61 -18.40 -9.32 7.02
C ALA A 61 -17.77 -10.63 6.47
N SER A 62 -17.67 -10.79 5.14
CA SER A 62 -17.27 -12.02 4.48
C SER A 62 -15.96 -11.84 3.74
N VAL A 63 -14.97 -12.69 4.03
CA VAL A 63 -13.68 -12.72 3.32
C VAL A 63 -13.86 -13.02 1.82
N ASN A 64 -14.84 -13.84 1.45
CA ASN A 64 -15.08 -14.20 0.04
C ASN A 64 -15.58 -13.02 -0.78
N ASP A 65 -16.25 -12.05 -0.15
CA ASP A 65 -16.69 -10.84 -0.83
C ASP A 65 -15.51 -9.89 -1.12
N GLN A 66 -14.34 -10.15 -0.51
CA GLN A 66 -13.12 -9.37 -0.72
C GLN A 66 -12.36 -9.81 -1.97
N HIS A 67 -12.71 -10.96 -2.57
CA HIS A 67 -12.00 -11.49 -3.73
C HIS A 67 -12.24 -10.64 -4.99
N CYS A 68 -11.19 -10.26 -5.70
CA CYS A 68 -11.31 -9.60 -7.00
C CYS A 68 -10.35 -10.20 -8.03
N PHE A 69 -10.80 -10.34 -9.27
CA PHE A 69 -9.94 -10.83 -10.35
C PHE A 69 -8.71 -9.94 -10.49
N ALA A 70 -7.56 -10.57 -10.68
CA ALA A 70 -6.29 -9.86 -10.73
C ALA A 70 -5.28 -10.59 -11.60
N ASN A 71 -4.25 -9.84 -11.99
CA ASN A 71 -3.09 -10.36 -12.68
C ASN A 71 -1.86 -9.57 -12.26
N TRP A 72 -0.67 -10.11 -12.53
CA TRP A 72 0.60 -9.44 -12.29
C TRP A 72 1.56 -9.64 -13.47
N PHE A 73 2.60 -8.82 -13.52
CA PHE A 73 3.64 -8.91 -14.54
C PHE A 73 4.98 -8.44 -13.96
N THR A 74 6.06 -9.09 -14.37
CA THR A 74 7.43 -8.70 -14.02
C THR A 74 8.14 -8.09 -15.23
N LEU A 75 8.50 -6.81 -15.12
CA LEU A 75 9.40 -6.17 -16.07
C LEU A 75 10.86 -6.56 -15.78
N ASN A 76 11.24 -6.51 -14.50
CA ASN A 76 12.53 -6.95 -13.97
C ASN A 76 12.32 -7.49 -12.55
N GLY A 77 12.81 -8.70 -12.28
CA GLY A 77 12.57 -9.41 -11.03
C GLY A 77 13.52 -9.07 -9.88
N ASN A 78 14.21 -7.92 -9.91
CA ASN A 78 15.06 -7.49 -8.79
C ASN A 78 14.23 -6.78 -7.72
N GLY A 79 13.36 -7.53 -7.05
CA GLY A 79 12.49 -7.08 -5.98
C GLY A 79 11.60 -8.22 -5.49
N GLU A 80 10.77 -7.93 -4.49
CA GLU A 80 9.86 -8.90 -3.89
C GLU A 80 8.38 -8.49 -4.03
N MET A 81 7.54 -9.48 -4.31
CA MET A 81 6.08 -9.38 -4.28
C MET A 81 5.52 -10.75 -3.90
N THR A 82 5.06 -10.87 -2.65
CA THR A 82 4.56 -12.15 -2.13
C THR A 82 3.22 -12.54 -2.76
N GLY A 83 2.84 -13.82 -2.60
CA GLY A 83 1.52 -14.33 -2.98
C GLY A 83 1.24 -14.40 -4.50
N ILE A 84 2.19 -14.00 -5.35
CA ILE A 84 2.07 -14.04 -6.82
C ILE A 84 1.78 -15.45 -7.36
N HIS A 85 2.27 -16.52 -6.73
CA HIS A 85 1.98 -17.89 -7.17
C HIS A 85 0.51 -18.26 -6.96
N PHE A 86 -0.08 -17.88 -5.81
CA PHE A 86 -1.51 -18.05 -5.56
C PHE A 86 -2.32 -17.22 -6.55
N LEU A 87 -1.95 -15.95 -6.76
CA LEU A 87 -2.61 -15.06 -7.70
C LEU A 87 -2.58 -15.63 -9.13
N THR A 88 -1.44 -16.16 -9.59
CA THR A 88 -1.32 -16.80 -10.91
C THR A 88 -2.23 -18.02 -11.05
N GLU A 89 -2.26 -18.89 -10.03
CA GLU A 89 -3.01 -20.14 -10.08
C GLU A 89 -4.52 -19.90 -10.03
N PHE A 90 -4.98 -19.04 -9.12
CA PHE A 90 -6.40 -18.82 -8.85
C PHE A 90 -7.00 -17.63 -9.61
N GLY A 91 -6.17 -16.71 -10.10
CA GLY A 91 -6.60 -15.56 -10.90
C GLY A 91 -7.27 -14.43 -10.11
N PHE A 92 -7.17 -14.42 -8.77
CA PHE A 92 -7.77 -13.38 -7.94
C PHE A 92 -6.88 -12.95 -6.76
N LEU A 93 -7.06 -11.69 -6.34
CA LEU A 93 -6.59 -11.14 -5.08
C LEU A 93 -7.61 -11.45 -3.98
N ALA A 94 -7.13 -11.98 -2.86
CA ALA A 94 -7.95 -12.28 -1.68
C ALA A 94 -7.67 -11.36 -0.47
N THR A 95 -6.58 -10.59 -0.54
CA THR A 95 -6.01 -9.84 0.57
C THR A 95 -5.80 -8.37 0.18
N PRO A 96 -5.69 -7.46 1.17
CA PRO A 96 -5.13 -6.13 0.92
C PRO A 96 -3.74 -6.22 0.29
N ILE A 97 -3.40 -5.24 -0.54
CA ILE A 97 -2.05 -5.09 -1.09
C ILE A 97 -1.27 -4.17 -0.15
N LEU A 98 -0.13 -4.64 0.36
CA LEU A 98 0.79 -3.82 1.12
C LEU A 98 2.03 -3.45 0.29
N ILE A 99 2.50 -2.21 0.43
CA ILE A 99 3.72 -1.71 -0.20
C ILE A 99 4.60 -1.09 0.89
N THR A 100 5.85 -1.55 0.99
CA THR A 100 6.78 -1.15 2.07
C THR A 100 8.25 -1.18 1.63
N THR A 101 9.19 -1.10 2.58
CA THR A 101 10.63 -1.29 2.34
C THR A 101 11.03 -2.77 2.30
N THR A 102 12.07 -3.11 1.52
CA THR A 102 12.54 -4.48 1.26
C THR A 102 12.62 -5.35 2.52
N ASN A 103 13.28 -4.87 3.57
CA ASN A 103 13.48 -5.64 4.80
C ASN A 103 12.22 -5.81 5.67
N SER A 104 11.11 -5.17 5.30
CA SER A 104 9.85 -5.20 6.06
C SER A 104 8.75 -6.01 5.37
N VAL A 105 9.03 -6.68 4.26
CA VAL A 105 8.08 -7.58 3.60
C VAL A 105 7.57 -8.66 4.57
N GLY A 106 8.49 -9.29 5.31
CA GLY A 106 8.13 -10.38 6.23
C GLY A 106 7.19 -9.95 7.36
N ILE A 107 7.46 -8.81 8.02
CA ILE A 107 6.58 -8.31 9.10
C ILE A 107 5.22 -7.87 8.55
N CYS A 108 5.18 -7.29 7.34
CA CYS A 108 3.93 -6.92 6.68
C CYS A 108 3.08 -8.15 6.34
N TYR A 109 3.71 -9.22 5.85
CA TYR A 109 3.04 -10.48 5.49
C TYR A 109 2.36 -11.15 6.70
N ASP A 110 3.09 -11.27 7.82
CA ASP A 110 2.55 -11.81 9.07
C ASP A 110 1.43 -10.91 9.62
N SER A 111 1.66 -9.60 9.64
CA SER A 111 0.73 -8.64 10.24
C SER A 111 -0.59 -8.54 9.47
N VAL A 112 -0.59 -8.54 8.13
CA VAL A 112 -1.85 -8.50 7.37
C VAL A 112 -2.67 -9.79 7.55
N SER A 113 -2.01 -10.93 7.69
CA SER A 113 -2.68 -12.20 7.98
C SER A 113 -3.39 -12.14 9.35
N LYS A 114 -2.70 -11.63 10.37
CA LYS A 114 -3.30 -11.39 11.71
C LYS A 114 -4.44 -10.38 11.65
N TRP A 115 -4.27 -9.29 10.91
CA TRP A 115 -5.31 -8.28 10.75
C TRP A 115 -6.56 -8.88 10.12
N MET A 116 -6.43 -9.67 9.04
CA MET A 116 -7.57 -10.32 8.39
C MET A 116 -8.29 -11.30 9.33
N LEU A 117 -7.56 -12.06 10.15
CA LEU A 117 -8.15 -12.94 11.16
C LEU A 117 -8.90 -12.18 12.27
N GLN A 118 -8.58 -10.90 12.50
CA GLN A 118 -9.35 -10.04 13.40
C GLN A 118 -10.58 -9.43 12.74
N GLN A 119 -10.55 -9.19 11.42
CA GLN A 119 -11.68 -8.63 10.69
C GLN A 119 -12.74 -9.66 10.34
N TYR A 120 -12.33 -10.89 10.05
CA TYR A 120 -13.20 -11.92 9.50
C TYR A 120 -13.25 -13.13 10.41
N GLU A 121 -14.47 -13.60 10.71
CA GLU A 121 -14.69 -14.86 11.42
C GLU A 121 -14.50 -16.04 10.46
N VAL A 122 -13.25 -16.50 10.31
CA VAL A 122 -12.89 -17.61 9.42
C VAL A 122 -12.71 -18.88 10.23
N SER A 123 -13.55 -19.88 9.97
CA SER A 123 -13.37 -21.21 10.59
C SER A 123 -12.12 -21.90 10.01
N VAL A 124 -11.52 -22.81 10.79
CA VAL A 124 -10.34 -23.58 10.34
C VAL A 124 -10.58 -24.28 9.00
N ALA A 125 -11.81 -24.77 8.78
CA ALA A 125 -12.20 -25.44 7.54
C ALA A 125 -12.22 -24.52 6.30
N LYS A 126 -12.26 -23.19 6.51
CA LYS A 126 -12.30 -22.16 5.46
C LYS A 126 -11.06 -21.27 5.45
N ILE A 127 -9.99 -21.67 6.12
CA ILE A 127 -8.78 -20.83 6.20
C ILE A 127 -8.15 -20.57 4.82
N GLY A 128 -8.38 -21.45 3.85
CA GLY A 128 -7.96 -21.26 2.45
C GLY A 128 -8.63 -20.06 1.76
N ASP A 129 -9.79 -19.61 2.24
CA ASP A 129 -10.53 -18.47 1.67
C ASP A 129 -9.80 -17.13 1.92
N LEU A 130 -8.85 -17.08 2.86
CA LEU A 130 -8.00 -15.90 3.11
C LEU A 130 -6.99 -15.66 1.98
N GLY A 131 -6.67 -16.69 1.19
CA GLY A 131 -5.61 -16.64 0.18
C GLY A 131 -4.22 -16.37 0.77
N LEU A 132 -3.28 -15.96 -0.09
CA LEU A 132 -1.93 -15.56 0.33
C LEU A 132 -1.77 -14.03 0.25
N PRO A 133 -1.22 -13.37 1.29
CA PRO A 133 -0.94 -11.95 1.29
C PRO A 133 -0.11 -11.46 0.09
N ILE A 134 -0.50 -10.30 -0.45
CA ILE A 134 0.29 -9.56 -1.43
C ILE A 134 1.03 -8.43 -0.72
N VAL A 135 2.34 -8.60 -0.57
CA VAL A 135 3.23 -7.60 0.00
C VAL A 135 4.35 -7.36 -1.00
N ALA A 136 4.42 -6.13 -1.50
CA ALA A 136 5.45 -5.68 -2.43
C ALA A 136 6.36 -4.65 -1.75
N GLU A 137 7.50 -4.39 -2.38
CA GLU A 137 8.49 -3.48 -1.81
C GLU A 137 9.24 -2.64 -2.84
N THR A 138 9.87 -1.59 -2.32
CA THR A 138 11.01 -0.91 -2.95
C THR A 138 12.05 -0.60 -1.88
N TRP A 139 13.30 -0.34 -2.27
CA TRP A 139 14.40 -0.15 -1.32
C TRP A 139 14.62 1.33 -0.95
N ASP A 140 14.42 1.70 0.33
CA ASP A 140 14.59 3.06 0.85
C ASP A 140 15.95 3.33 1.54
N GLY A 141 16.93 2.43 1.42
CA GLY A 141 18.15 2.46 2.22
C GLY A 141 19.11 3.65 1.98
N TYR A 142 18.80 4.54 1.01
CA TYR A 142 19.49 5.82 0.88
C TYR A 142 19.06 6.84 1.94
N LEU A 143 17.78 6.86 2.32
CA LEU A 143 17.20 7.85 3.24
C LEU A 143 16.74 7.22 4.56
N ASN A 144 16.65 5.90 4.61
CA ASN A 144 16.18 5.13 5.75
C ASN A 144 17.30 4.23 6.31
N ASP A 145 17.44 4.19 7.63
CA ASP A 145 18.25 3.19 8.31
C ASP A 145 17.55 1.82 8.30
N TYR A 146 17.58 1.16 7.15
CA TYR A 146 16.86 -0.10 6.92
C TYR A 146 17.38 -1.30 7.76
N ARG A 147 18.45 -1.12 8.55
CA ARG A 147 19.11 -2.18 9.34
C ARG A 147 18.41 -2.45 10.67
N GLU A 148 17.65 -1.50 11.19
CA GLU A 148 17.03 -1.60 12.51
C GLU A 148 15.56 -2.06 12.49
N PHE A 149 15.03 -2.43 11.31
CA PHE A 149 13.69 -2.99 11.15
C PHE A 149 12.61 -2.14 11.83
N HIS A 150 12.52 -0.87 11.44
CA HIS A 150 11.67 0.13 12.10
C HIS A 150 10.17 -0.14 11.99
N ILE A 151 9.73 -0.88 10.96
CA ILE A 151 8.32 -1.24 10.77
C ILE A 151 7.96 -2.35 11.76
N LYS A 152 6.79 -2.19 12.36
CA LYS A 152 6.22 -3.05 13.41
C LYS A 152 4.76 -3.35 13.04
N GLU A 153 4.18 -4.36 13.67
CA GLU A 153 2.79 -4.78 13.43
C GLU A 153 1.79 -3.62 13.56
N GLU A 154 1.97 -2.76 14.58
CA GLU A 154 1.13 -1.58 14.80
C GLU A 154 1.10 -0.61 13.59
N HIS A 155 2.22 -0.46 12.89
CA HIS A 155 2.31 0.38 11.69
C HIS A 155 1.56 -0.24 10.50
N VAL A 156 1.57 -1.57 10.39
CA VAL A 156 0.81 -2.29 9.36
C VAL A 156 -0.68 -2.16 9.63
N PHE A 157 -1.09 -2.35 10.89
CA PHE A 157 -2.47 -2.20 11.35
C PHE A 157 -2.95 -0.76 11.17
N GLU A 158 -2.09 0.23 11.47
CA GLU A 158 -2.38 1.64 11.23
C GLU A 158 -2.68 1.88 9.74
N ALA A 159 -1.83 1.42 8.83
CA ALA A 159 -2.04 1.60 7.39
C ALA A 159 -3.36 0.94 6.92
N LEU A 160 -3.66 -0.27 7.39
CA LEU A 160 -4.89 -0.99 7.05
C LEU A 160 -6.15 -0.31 7.62
N ASN A 161 -6.13 0.07 8.89
CA ASN A 161 -7.28 0.68 9.58
C ASN A 161 -7.54 2.13 9.15
N ASN A 162 -6.50 2.84 8.69
CA ASN A 162 -6.63 4.19 8.16
C ASN A 162 -7.04 4.23 6.68
N ALA A 163 -7.21 3.06 6.03
CA ALA A 163 -7.59 3.00 4.63
C ALA A 163 -8.99 3.60 4.43
N LYS A 164 -9.09 4.55 3.50
CA LYS A 164 -10.34 5.28 3.23
C LYS A 164 -10.67 5.28 1.75
N GLU A 165 -11.97 5.22 1.47
CA GLU A 165 -12.51 5.48 0.14
C GLU A 165 -12.25 6.93 -0.27
N SER A 166 -12.42 7.17 -1.57
CA SER A 166 -12.44 8.48 -2.23
C SER A 166 -12.66 9.69 -1.31
N SER A 167 -11.54 10.28 -0.91
CA SER A 167 -11.40 11.64 -0.41
C SER A 167 -10.82 12.49 -1.54
N PRO A 168 -11.07 13.81 -1.61
CA PRO A 168 -10.40 14.69 -2.59
C PRO A 168 -8.86 14.60 -2.58
N PHE A 169 -8.26 13.97 -1.57
CA PHE A 169 -6.83 13.83 -1.43
C PHE A 169 -6.49 12.41 -0.94
N VAL A 170 -6.09 11.53 -1.86
CA VAL A 170 -5.13 10.48 -1.51
C VAL A 170 -3.79 11.21 -1.38
N GLU A 171 -3.13 11.10 -0.24
CA GLU A 171 -1.84 11.74 -0.06
C GLU A 171 -0.80 11.13 -1.02
N GLU A 172 -0.04 12.00 -1.68
CA GLU A 172 1.06 11.65 -2.60
C GLU A 172 2.36 12.29 -2.08
N GLY A 173 3.50 11.71 -2.43
CA GLY A 173 4.79 12.16 -1.94
C GLY A 173 5.30 11.29 -0.79
N ASN A 174 5.96 11.92 0.17
CA ASN A 174 6.66 11.27 1.28
C ASN A 174 5.72 10.63 2.32
N VAL A 175 4.93 9.64 1.93
CA VAL A 175 3.92 8.97 2.76
C VAL A 175 3.96 7.45 2.57
N GLY A 176 3.57 6.70 3.60
CA GLY A 176 3.51 5.24 3.57
C GLY A 176 4.81 4.59 3.13
N GLY A 177 4.71 3.58 2.25
CA GLY A 177 5.89 2.92 1.65
C GLY A 177 6.77 3.87 0.83
N GLY A 178 6.26 5.02 0.37
CA GLY A 178 7.00 6.03 -0.39
C GLY A 178 7.89 6.96 0.44
N THR A 179 7.79 6.89 1.78
CA THR A 179 8.40 7.87 2.69
C THR A 179 9.89 8.13 2.42
N GLY A 180 10.70 7.08 2.25
CA GLY A 180 12.15 7.16 2.03
C GLY A 180 12.60 6.98 0.57
N MET A 181 11.68 7.02 -0.39
CA MET A 181 12.00 6.62 -1.76
C MET A 181 12.62 7.75 -2.60
N ILE A 182 13.40 7.34 -3.60
CA ILE A 182 14.08 8.22 -4.57
C ILE A 182 13.76 7.72 -5.98
N SER A 183 13.53 8.66 -6.90
CA SER A 183 13.38 8.37 -8.33
C SER A 183 14.10 9.43 -9.14
N PHE A 184 14.87 9.00 -10.14
CA PHE A 184 15.69 9.87 -11.01
C PHE A 184 16.61 10.86 -10.25
N GLY A 185 17.10 10.48 -9.07
CA GLY A 185 17.96 11.32 -8.23
C GLY A 185 17.23 12.40 -7.42
N TYR A 186 15.90 12.44 -7.45
CA TYR A 186 15.07 13.35 -6.66
C TYR A 186 14.22 12.60 -5.64
N LYS A 187 13.71 13.32 -4.62
CA LYS A 187 12.77 12.73 -3.66
C LYS A 187 11.52 12.25 -4.39
N ALA A 188 11.11 11.01 -4.10
CA ALA A 188 9.95 10.35 -4.72
C ALA A 188 9.23 9.46 -3.70
N GLY A 189 8.31 8.63 -4.19
CA GLY A 189 7.30 7.96 -3.36
C GLY A 189 6.08 8.84 -3.25
#